data_AF-A0A820J8C1-F1
#
_entry.id   AF-A0A820J8C1-F1
#
_cell.length_a   1.000
_cell.length_b   1.000
_cell.length_c   1.000
_cell.angle_alpha   90.00
_cell.angle_beta   90.00
_cell.angle_gamma   90.00
#
_symmetry.space_group_name_H-M   'P 1'
#
loop_
_entity.id
_entity.type
_entity.pdbx_description
1 polymer ?
#
loop_
_entity_poly.entity_id
_entity_poly.type
_entity_poly.pdbx_seq_one_letter_code
_entity_poly.pdbx_strand_id
1 'polypeptide(L)'
;ISFSQHGLWTGYFTSRPALKRYERYSNNILQVTRQLNAFSNITLRQAIFPLNEAMGVVQHHDAVSGTEKQHVANDYAQRLSEGIDSVIHVINEAYKKLLSKENQSSPVPTQFLCHFSNISECLP
;
A
#
# COMPACT_ATOMS: atom_id res chain seq x y z
N ILE A 1 26.38 -7.97 28.03
CA ILE A 1 26.16 -6.89 27.02
C ILE A 1 26.53 -5.59 27.71
N SER A 2 27.63 -4.95 27.30
CA SER A 2 28.01 -3.63 27.81
C SER A 2 27.21 -2.59 27.03
N PHE A 3 26.34 -1.84 27.71
CA PHE A 3 25.70 -0.69 27.10
C PHE A 3 26.70 0.46 27.10
N SER A 4 27.18 0.83 25.91
CA SER A 4 27.93 2.07 25.72
C SER A 4 27.06 3.26 26.16
N GLN A 5 27.64 4.19 26.92
CA GLN A 5 26.99 5.43 27.34
C GLN A 5 26.49 6.28 26.14
N HIS A 6 26.96 5.97 24.93
CA HIS A 6 26.59 6.63 23.68
C HIS A 6 25.80 5.73 22.70
N GLY A 7 25.37 4.54 23.12
CA GLY A 7 24.63 3.59 22.29
C GLY A 7 23.12 3.81 22.30
N LEU A 8 22.64 5.01 21.95
CA LEU A 8 21.20 5.32 21.90
C LEU A 8 20.59 4.90 20.55
N TRP A 9 19.49 4.15 20.60
CA TRP A 9 18.83 3.59 19.42
C TRP A 9 17.72 4.51 18.92
N THR A 10 18.05 5.77 18.65
CA THR A 10 17.07 6.74 18.11
C THR A 10 17.15 6.88 16.60
N GLY A 11 18.21 6.34 15.97
CA GLY A 11 18.39 6.41 14.51
C GLY A 11 17.28 5.72 13.72
N TYR A 12 16.74 4.60 14.22
CA TYR A 12 15.68 3.85 13.52
C TYR A 12 14.35 4.61 13.43
N PHE A 13 14.18 5.72 14.16
CA PHE A 13 13.05 6.62 13.96
C PHE A 13 13.03 7.21 12.54
N THR A 14 14.20 7.36 11.91
CA THR A 14 14.34 7.98 10.58
C THR A 14 15.02 7.07 9.54
N SER A 15 15.68 5.97 9.93
CA SER A 15 16.29 5.01 8.98
C SER A 15 15.32 4.59 7.88
N ARG A 16 15.79 4.56 6.62
CA ARG A 16 15.00 4.20 5.43
C ARG A 16 13.68 4.99 5.30
N PRO A 17 13.74 6.33 5.22
CA PRO A 17 12.53 7.17 5.22
C PRO A 17 11.63 6.92 4.01
N ALA A 18 12.19 6.51 2.86
CA ALA A 18 11.42 6.13 1.68
C ALA A 18 10.52 4.91 1.94
N LEU A 19 11.03 3.87 2.60
CA LEU A 19 10.24 2.69 2.96
C LEU A 19 9.16 3.03 4.01
N LYS A 20 9.48 3.86 5.01
CA LYS A 20 8.49 4.36 5.98
C LYS A 20 7.35 5.13 5.28
N ARG A 21 7.67 5.99 4.30
CA ARG A 21 6.64 6.68 3.51
C ARG A 21 5.83 5.68 2.69
N TYR A 22 6.48 4.70 2.06
CA TYR A 22 5.81 3.73 1.21
C TYR A 22 4.85 2.82 2.00
N GLU A 23 5.24 2.43 3.21
CA GLU A 23 4.39 1.72 4.17
C GLU A 23 3.12 2.54 4.49
N ARG A 24 3.24 3.83 4.81
CA ARG A 24 2.07 4.68 5.11
C ARG A 24 1.16 4.87 3.89
N TYR A 25 1.75 5.06 2.72
CA TYR A 25 1.03 5.16 1.44
C TYR A 25 0.25 3.87 1.13
N SER A 26 0.90 2.72 1.26
CA SER A 26 0.31 1.40 1.03
C SER A 26 -0.82 1.11 2.03
N ASN A 27 -0.65 1.48 3.30
CA ASN A 27 -1.71 1.34 4.29
C ASN A 27 -2.93 2.22 3.95
N ASN A 28 -2.73 3.45 3.45
CA ASN A 28 -3.85 4.29 3.00
C ASN A 28 -4.65 3.61 1.88
N ILE A 29 -3.97 3.07 0.86
CA ILE A 29 -4.59 2.32 -0.23
C ILE A 29 -5.35 1.09 0.32
N LEU A 30 -4.76 0.34 1.26
CA LEU A 30 -5.40 -0.80 1.89
C LEU A 30 -6.71 -0.42 2.59
N GLN A 31 -6.72 0.67 3.36
CA GLN A 31 -7.94 1.11 4.05
C GLN A 31 -9.01 1.60 3.06
N VAL A 32 -8.63 2.38 2.05
CA VAL A 32 -9.55 2.85 1.00
C VAL A 32 -10.18 1.67 0.25
N THR A 33 -9.37 0.68 -0.12
CA THR A 33 -9.84 -0.52 -0.81
C THR A 33 -10.84 -1.31 0.04
N ARG A 34 -10.57 -1.47 1.34
CA ARG A 34 -11.51 -2.12 2.28
C ARG A 34 -12.84 -1.38 2.38
N GLN A 35 -12.79 -0.06 2.49
CA GLN A 35 -13.97 0.79 2.55
C GLN A 35 -14.78 0.67 1.26
N LEU A 36 -14.13 0.78 0.10
CA LEU A 36 -14.77 0.62 -1.20
C LEU A 36 -15.40 -0.76 -1.36
N ASN A 37 -14.70 -1.83 -0.99
CA ASN A 37 -15.25 -3.20 -1.04
C ASN A 37 -16.49 -3.33 -0.15
N ALA A 38 -16.46 -2.76 1.06
CA ALA A 38 -17.59 -2.78 1.99
C ALA A 38 -18.78 -1.96 1.47
N PHE A 39 -18.55 -0.72 1.03
CA PHE A 39 -19.61 0.17 0.56
C PHE A 39 -20.26 -0.29 -0.75
N SER A 40 -19.47 -0.82 -1.67
CA SER A 40 -19.98 -1.36 -2.94
C SER A 40 -20.60 -2.75 -2.76
N ASN A 41 -20.42 -3.43 -1.63
CA ASN A 41 -20.90 -4.78 -1.39
C ASN A 41 -20.47 -5.76 -2.51
N ILE A 42 -19.19 -5.73 -2.87
CA ILE A 42 -18.58 -6.67 -3.84
C ILE A 42 -17.83 -7.78 -3.09
N THR A 43 -17.77 -8.96 -3.69
CA THR A 43 -17.16 -10.16 -3.10
C THR A 43 -15.74 -10.40 -3.63
N LEU A 44 -14.87 -9.39 -3.50
CA LEU A 44 -13.47 -9.44 -3.95
C LEU A 44 -12.44 -9.37 -2.82
N ARG A 45 -12.84 -9.75 -1.60
CA ARG A 45 -12.00 -9.65 -0.40
C ARG A 45 -10.67 -10.40 -0.53
N GLN A 46 -10.65 -11.52 -1.26
CA GLN A 46 -9.44 -12.32 -1.50
C GLN A 46 -8.36 -11.52 -2.23
N ALA A 47 -8.74 -10.63 -3.15
CA ALA A 47 -7.79 -9.77 -3.87
C ALA A 47 -7.13 -8.70 -2.97
N ILE A 48 -7.66 -8.49 -1.76
CA ILE A 48 -7.11 -7.57 -0.75
C ILE A 48 -6.04 -8.27 0.12
N PHE A 49 -6.01 -9.61 0.14
CA PHE A 49 -5.09 -10.36 0.99
C PHE A 49 -3.60 -10.09 0.71
N PRO A 50 -3.12 -10.01 -0.55
CA PRO A 50 -1.70 -9.74 -0.81
C PRO A 50 -1.23 -8.43 -0.17
N LEU A 51 -1.97 -7.32 -0.33
CA LEU A 51 -1.64 -6.05 0.33
C LEU A 51 -1.76 -6.12 1.85
N ASN A 52 -2.73 -6.86 2.37
CA ASN A 52 -2.89 -7.03 3.81
C ASN A 52 -1.71 -7.80 4.44
N GLU A 53 -1.25 -8.87 3.79
CA GLU A 53 -0.11 -9.67 4.22
C GLU A 53 1.19 -8.87 4.11
N ALA A 54 1.41 -8.20 2.97
CA ALA A 54 2.55 -7.29 2.79
C ALA A 54 2.57 -6.21 3.88
N MET A 55 1.41 -5.62 4.18
CA MET A 55 1.33 -4.65 5.26
C MET A 55 1.65 -5.23 6.63
N GLY A 56 1.19 -6.45 6.92
CA GLY A 56 1.52 -7.16 8.16
C GLY A 56 3.02 -7.40 8.31
N VAL A 57 3.68 -7.88 7.24
CA VAL A 57 5.13 -8.09 7.22
C VAL A 57 5.90 -6.79 7.45
N VAL A 58 5.49 -5.70 6.80
CA VAL A 58 6.22 -4.42 6.92
C VAL A 58 6.04 -3.75 8.29
N GLN A 59 5.05 -4.14 9.10
CA GLN A 59 5.00 -3.72 10.51
C GLN A 59 6.05 -4.39 11.41
N HIS A 60 6.78 -5.39 10.92
CA HIS A 60 7.85 -6.04 11.69
C HIS A 60 8.84 -4.99 12.22
N HIS A 61 9.38 -5.25 13.41
CA HIS A 61 10.29 -4.32 14.09
C HIS A 61 11.66 -4.20 13.42
N ASP A 62 11.95 -5.00 12.40
CA ASP A 62 13.05 -4.84 11.44
C ASP A 62 12.53 -4.62 10.01
N ALA A 63 11.38 -3.96 9.85
CA ALA A 63 10.89 -3.56 8.53
C ALA A 63 10.58 -2.07 8.56
N VAL A 64 9.45 -1.66 9.17
CA VAL A 64 9.12 -0.23 9.29
C VAL A 64 10.17 0.56 10.07
N SER A 65 10.96 -0.08 10.94
CA SER A 65 12.08 0.54 11.66
C SER A 65 13.28 0.86 10.76
N GLY A 66 13.45 0.12 9.66
CA GLY A 66 14.60 0.22 8.76
C GLY A 66 15.89 -0.39 9.30
N THR A 67 15.82 -1.39 10.18
CA THR A 67 16.98 -2.10 10.77
C THR A 67 17.40 -3.37 10.02
N GLU A 68 16.74 -3.71 8.91
CA GLU A 68 17.06 -4.83 8.04
C GLU A 68 18.22 -4.58 7.06
N LYS A 69 18.72 -5.67 6.46
CA LYS A 69 19.67 -5.63 5.34
C LYS A 69 19.01 -5.07 4.08
N GLN A 70 19.81 -4.48 3.19
CA GLN A 70 19.29 -3.82 1.98
C GLN A 70 18.43 -4.72 1.08
N HIS A 71 18.82 -5.97 0.87
CA HIS A 71 18.03 -6.88 0.02
C HIS A 71 16.67 -7.23 0.65
N VAL A 72 16.58 -7.26 1.99
CA VAL A 72 15.32 -7.46 2.71
C VAL A 72 14.44 -6.22 2.59
N ALA A 73 15.03 -5.01 2.67
CA ALA A 73 14.30 -3.77 2.41
C ALA A 73 13.70 -3.72 1.00
N ASN A 74 14.45 -4.22 0.01
CA ASN A 74 13.98 -4.32 -1.37
C ASN A 74 12.82 -5.34 -1.50
N ASP A 75 12.91 -6.49 -0.84
CA ASP A 75 11.82 -7.49 -0.79
C ASP A 75 10.56 -6.90 -0.14
N TYR A 76 10.68 -6.13 0.94
CA TYR A 76 9.54 -5.42 1.53
C TYR A 76 8.88 -4.43 0.57
N ALA A 77 9.68 -3.62 -0.14
CA ALA A 77 9.15 -2.70 -1.14
C ALA A 77 8.45 -3.45 -2.29
N GLN A 78 9.02 -4.56 -2.75
CA GLN A 78 8.43 -5.39 -3.79
C GLN A 78 7.06 -5.96 -3.36
N ARG A 79 6.96 -6.53 -2.15
CA ARG A 79 5.70 -7.05 -1.60
C ARG A 79 4.61 -5.97 -1.53
N LEU A 80 4.98 -4.75 -1.12
CA LEU A 80 4.03 -3.62 -1.09
C LEU A 80 3.55 -3.25 -2.49
N SER A 81 4.46 -3.23 -3.48
CA SER A 81 4.11 -2.95 -4.89
C SER A 81 3.13 -3.98 -5.43
N GLU A 82 3.47 -5.27 -5.31
CA GLU A 82 2.62 -6.37 -5.78
C GLU A 82 1.25 -6.39 -5.06
N GLY A 83 1.23 -6.05 -3.77
CA GLY A 83 0.00 -5.89 -3.02
C GLY A 83 -0.86 -4.72 -3.50
N ILE A 84 -0.26 -3.57 -3.81
CA ILE A 84 -0.98 -2.43 -4.38
C ILE A 84 -1.60 -2.80 -5.73
N ASP A 85 -0.85 -3.47 -6.60
CA ASP A 85 -1.35 -3.90 -7.91
C ASP A 85 -2.55 -4.86 -7.77
N SER A 86 -2.53 -5.74 -6.77
CA SER A 86 -3.61 -6.70 -6.53
C SER A 86 -4.96 -6.05 -6.18
N VAL A 87 -4.96 -4.83 -5.63
CA VAL A 87 -6.18 -4.13 -5.19
C VAL A 87 -6.75 -3.16 -6.22
N ILE A 88 -6.02 -2.81 -7.29
CA ILE A 88 -6.50 -1.89 -8.34
C ILE A 88 -7.79 -2.41 -8.98
N HIS A 89 -7.91 -3.72 -9.19
CA HIS A 89 -9.13 -4.32 -9.72
C HIS A 89 -10.33 -4.14 -8.76
N VAL A 90 -10.12 -4.30 -7.44
CA VAL A 90 -11.17 -4.11 -6.43
C VAL A 90 -11.70 -2.69 -6.44
N ILE A 91 -10.81 -1.70 -6.55
CA ILE A 91 -11.17 -0.28 -6.67
C ILE A 91 -12.03 -0.07 -7.91
N ASN A 92 -11.61 -0.59 -9.07
CA ASN A 92 -12.34 -0.44 -10.32
C ASN A 92 -13.74 -1.07 -10.28
N GLU A 93 -13.87 -2.28 -9.75
CA GLU A 93 -15.19 -2.92 -9.62
C GLU A 93 -16.10 -2.18 -8.63
N ALA A 94 -15.55 -1.66 -7.53
CA ALA A 94 -16.30 -0.82 -6.61
C ALA A 94 -16.80 0.47 -7.30
N TYR A 95 -15.94 1.14 -8.07
CA TYR A 95 -16.31 2.35 -8.82
C TYR A 95 -17.39 2.06 -9.86
N LYS A 96 -17.25 0.98 -10.63
CA LYS A 96 -18.28 0.55 -11.58
C LYS A 96 -19.62 0.38 -10.87
N LYS A 97 -19.65 -0.33 -9.74
CA LYS A 97 -20.91 -0.58 -9.02
C LYS A 97 -21.51 0.67 -8.36
N LEU A 98 -20.68 1.57 -7.83
CA LEU A 98 -21.15 2.77 -7.12
C LEU A 98 -21.51 3.92 -8.07
N LEU A 99 -20.89 4.00 -9.24
CA LEU A 99 -21.05 5.13 -10.17
C LEU A 99 -21.87 4.78 -11.42
N SER A 100 -22.18 3.50 -11.66
CA SER A 100 -23.11 3.13 -12.74
C SER A 100 -24.47 3.74 -12.47
N LYS A 101 -24.95 4.55 -13.43
CA LYS A 101 -26.30 5.12 -13.42
C LYS A 101 -27.20 4.28 -14.31
N GLU A 102 -28.41 4.01 -13.84
CA GLU A 102 -29.47 3.46 -14.70
C GLU A 102 -29.71 4.45 -15.85
N ASN A 103 -29.67 3.93 -17.09
CA ASN A 103 -29.85 4.67 -18.35
C ASN A 103 -28.65 5.51 -18.88
N GLN A 104 -27.43 5.29 -18.39
CA GLN A 104 -26.22 5.81 -19.06
C GLN A 104 -25.54 4.74 -19.91
N SER A 105 -25.34 5.04 -21.20
CA SER A 105 -24.69 4.19 -22.19
C SER A 105 -23.15 4.25 -22.14
N SER A 106 -22.57 5.24 -21.45
CA SER A 106 -21.12 5.37 -21.33
C SER A 106 -20.59 4.55 -20.15
N PRO A 107 -19.57 3.70 -20.35
CA PRO A 107 -18.97 2.92 -19.27
C PRO A 107 -18.26 3.84 -18.26
N VAL A 108 -18.28 3.46 -16.98
CA VAL A 108 -17.48 4.13 -15.94
C VAL A 108 -15.99 4.02 -16.32
N PRO A 109 -15.23 5.13 -16.37
CA PRO A 109 -13.82 5.09 -16.72
C PRO A 109 -13.01 4.22 -15.77
N THR A 110 -12.06 3.46 -16.31
CA THR A 110 -11.08 2.72 -15.50
C THR A 110 -10.22 3.70 -14.71
N GLN A 111 -10.13 3.47 -13.41
CA GLN A 111 -9.29 4.22 -12.48
C GLN A 111 -7.90 3.59 -12.43
N PHE A 112 -6.87 4.42 -12.38
CA PHE A 112 -5.48 4.03 -12.10
C PHE A 112 -4.88 4.99 -11.07
N LEU A 113 -3.76 4.61 -10.46
CA LEU A 113 -3.14 5.35 -9.35
C LEU A 113 -1.87 6.07 -9.82
N CYS A 114 -1.78 7.38 -9.60
CA CYS A 114 -0.57 8.16 -9.85
C CYS A 114 0.48 7.96 -8.73
N HIS A 115 1.17 6.81 -8.71
CA HIS A 115 2.15 6.48 -7.66
C HIS A 115 3.32 7.48 -7.57
N PHE A 116 3.71 8.08 -8.69
CA PHE A 116 4.91 8.92 -8.82
C PHE A 116 4.64 10.43 -8.80
N SER A 117 3.48 10.86 -8.27
CA SER A 117 3.12 12.28 -8.19
C SER A 117 4.12 13.14 -7.41
N ASN A 118 4.93 12.55 -6.52
CA ASN A 118 6.00 13.27 -5.81
C ASN A 118 7.22 13.62 -6.68
N ILE A 119 7.33 13.04 -7.87
CA ILE A 119 8.33 13.40 -8.88
C ILE A 119 7.66 14.00 -10.13
N SER A 120 6.44 14.52 -9.97
CA SER A 120 5.66 15.15 -11.05
C SER A 120 5.33 14.19 -12.21
N GLU A 121 5.20 12.90 -11.92
CA GLU A 121 4.91 11.86 -12.90
C GLU A 121 3.59 11.14 -12.56
N CYS A 122 2.74 10.94 -13.57
CA CYS A 122 1.57 10.08 -13.47
C CYS A 122 1.41 9.30 -14.77
N LEU A 123 1.88 8.05 -14.77
CA LEU A 123 1.71 7.11 -15.86
C LEU A 123 0.58 6.12 -15.54
N PRO A 124 -0.14 5.61 -16.56
CA PRO A 124 -1.15 4.57 -16.41
C PRO A 124 -0.59 3.22 -15.99
#